data_AF-A0A6I9YSU8-F1
#
_entry.id   AF-A0A6I9YSU8-F1
#
_cell.length_a   1.000
_cell.length_b   1.000
_cell.length_c   1.000
_cell.angle_alpha   90.00
_cell.angle_beta   90.00
_cell.angle_gamma   90.00
#
_symmetry.space_group_name_H-M   'P 1'
#
loop_
_entity.id
_entity.type
_entity.pdbx_description
1 polymer ?
#
loop_
_entity_poly.entity_id
_entity_poly.type
_entity_poly.pdbx_seq_one_letter_code
_entity_poly.pdbx_strand_id
1 'polypeptide(L)'
;FLCLKNIRTFLKVCHDKFGLRNSELFDPFDLFDVRDFGKVISAVSRLSHHSIAQNKGIRPFPSEETTENEDDVYRSLEELADEHDLGEDIYDCVPCEDEGDDIYEDIIKVEVQQPMIRYMQKMGMTEDDKRNCCLLEIQETEAKYYKTLEEIEKVSEGLLRKVSQRQLLFLWREDSSMRPGFSCLSVKSYT
;
A
#
# COMPACT_ATOMS: atom_id res chain seq x y z
N PHE A 1 11.34 17.14 -10.37
CA PHE A 1 12.43 16.48 -9.60
C PHE A 1 12.09 15.03 -9.26
N LEU A 2 10.91 14.73 -8.70
CA LEU A 2 10.51 13.38 -8.32
C LEU A 2 10.35 12.44 -9.54
N CYS A 3 9.72 12.87 -10.63
CA CYS A 3 9.53 12.05 -11.84
C CYS A 3 10.84 11.52 -12.40
N LEU A 4 11.84 12.38 -12.62
CA LEU A 4 13.16 11.97 -13.09
C LEU A 4 13.88 11.02 -12.11
N LYS A 5 13.67 11.17 -10.79
CA LYS A 5 14.21 10.22 -9.80
C LYS A 5 13.54 8.85 -9.94
N ASN A 6 12.23 8.81 -10.12
CA ASN A 6 11.46 7.57 -10.31
C ASN A 6 11.88 6.85 -11.59
N ILE A 7 11.98 7.57 -12.71
CA ILE A 7 12.45 7.03 -14.00
C ILE A 7 13.87 6.46 -13.87
N ARG A 8 14.80 7.20 -13.25
CA ARG A 8 16.17 6.70 -13.01
C ARG A 8 16.21 5.46 -12.12
N THR A 9 15.33 5.40 -11.11
CA THR A 9 15.23 4.25 -10.22
C THR A 9 14.72 3.02 -10.97
N PHE A 10 13.70 3.18 -11.80
CA PHE A 10 13.21 2.14 -12.70
C PHE A 10 14.32 1.63 -13.63
N LEU A 11 15.05 2.51 -14.32
CA LEU A 11 16.14 2.13 -15.21
C LEU A 11 17.27 1.39 -14.47
N LYS A 12 17.61 1.85 -13.25
CA LYS A 12 18.58 1.17 -12.39
C LYS A 12 18.13 -0.25 -12.04
N VAL A 13 16.86 -0.46 -11.72
CA VAL A 13 16.30 -1.80 -11.46
C VAL A 13 16.32 -2.67 -12.72
N CYS A 14 16.00 -2.10 -13.90
CA CYS A 14 16.08 -2.82 -15.17
C CYS A 14 17.50 -3.33 -15.44
N HIS A 15 18.51 -2.51 -15.16
CA HIS A 15 19.91 -2.93 -15.26
C HIS A 15 20.28 -3.97 -14.18
N ASP A 16 20.06 -3.64 -12.90
CA ASP A 16 20.60 -4.40 -11.77
C ASP A 16 19.85 -5.73 -11.52
N LYS A 17 18.55 -5.82 -11.85
CA LYS A 17 17.71 -7.00 -11.59
C LYS A 17 17.32 -7.77 -12.84
N PHE A 18 17.10 -7.07 -13.96
CA PHE A 18 16.72 -7.69 -15.23
C PHE A 18 17.91 -7.81 -16.20
N GLY A 19 19.08 -7.28 -15.85
CA GLY A 19 20.31 -7.47 -16.64
C GLY A 19 20.30 -6.78 -17.99
N LEU A 20 19.42 -5.78 -18.21
CA LEU A 20 19.41 -5.02 -19.45
C LEU A 20 20.69 -4.21 -19.59
N ARG A 21 21.28 -4.20 -20.79
CA ARG A 21 22.47 -3.38 -21.07
C ARG A 21 22.08 -1.91 -21.18
N ASN A 22 23.01 -1.01 -20.89
CA ASN A 22 22.77 0.43 -21.06
C ASN A 22 22.35 0.82 -22.49
N SER A 23 22.81 0.08 -23.51
CA SER A 23 22.39 0.30 -24.90
C SER A 23 20.95 -0.12 -25.20
N GLU A 24 20.31 -0.85 -24.30
CA GLU A 24 18.93 -1.36 -24.41
C GLU A 24 17.96 -0.55 -23.54
N LEU A 25 18.48 0.40 -22.77
CA LEU A 25 17.72 1.31 -21.92
C LEU A 25 17.58 2.67 -22.61
N PHE A 26 16.49 3.38 -22.31
CA PHE A 26 16.26 4.75 -22.76
C PHE A 26 16.91 5.76 -21.79
N ASP A 27 17.18 6.97 -22.29
CA ASP A 27 17.62 8.08 -21.43
C ASP A 27 16.41 8.64 -20.65
N PRO A 28 16.54 9.06 -19.37
CA PRO A 28 15.41 9.54 -18.59
C PRO A 28 14.57 10.63 -19.26
N PHE A 29 15.19 11.48 -20.10
CA PHE A 29 14.49 12.54 -20.81
C PHE A 29 13.77 12.04 -22.07
N ASP A 30 14.10 10.85 -22.60
CA ASP A 30 13.36 10.23 -23.71
C ASP A 30 11.90 9.96 -23.33
N LEU A 31 11.65 9.69 -22.04
CA LEU A 31 10.32 9.55 -21.47
C LEU A 31 9.80 10.86 -20.86
N PHE A 32 10.63 11.57 -20.08
CA PHE A 32 10.17 12.74 -19.33
C PHE A 32 9.75 13.90 -20.25
N ASP A 33 10.51 14.16 -21.32
CA ASP A 33 10.18 15.17 -22.33
C ASP A 33 9.61 14.52 -23.61
N VAL A 34 9.25 13.22 -23.55
CA VAL A 34 8.66 12.44 -24.66
C VAL A 34 9.46 12.50 -25.98
N ARG A 35 10.78 12.63 -25.90
CA ARG A 35 11.65 12.84 -27.09
C ARG A 35 11.77 11.59 -27.97
N ASP A 36 11.71 10.41 -27.37
CA ASP A 36 11.91 9.13 -28.07
C ASP A 36 11.13 8.02 -27.36
N PHE A 37 9.80 8.08 -27.50
CA PHE A 37 8.91 7.11 -26.88
C PHE A 37 9.09 5.69 -27.45
N GLY A 38 9.54 5.57 -28.71
CA GLY A 38 9.87 4.29 -29.32
C GLY A 38 10.95 3.51 -28.54
N LYS A 39 12.01 4.19 -28.07
CA LYS A 39 13.00 3.56 -27.17
C LYS A 39 12.39 3.11 -25.84
N VAL A 40 11.46 3.87 -25.28
CA VAL A 40 10.75 3.49 -24.05
C VAL A 40 9.99 2.19 -24.27
N ILE A 41 9.19 2.11 -25.34
CA ILE A 41 8.44 0.90 -25.70
C ILE A 41 9.38 -0.28 -25.96
N SER A 42 10.50 -0.08 -26.66
CA SER A 42 11.50 -1.12 -26.91
C SER A 42 12.09 -1.69 -25.61
N ALA A 43 12.42 -0.83 -24.64
CA ALA A 43 12.95 -1.27 -23.36
C ALA A 43 11.92 -2.09 -22.56
N VAL A 44 10.65 -1.65 -22.54
CA VAL A 44 9.57 -2.39 -21.85
C VAL A 44 9.25 -3.70 -22.58
N SER A 45 9.33 -3.73 -23.92
CA SER A 45 9.18 -4.96 -24.71
C SER A 45 10.25 -5.99 -24.32
N ARG A 46 11.51 -5.58 -24.17
CA ARG A 46 12.59 -6.45 -23.70
C ARG A 46 12.34 -6.97 -22.28
N LEU A 47 11.82 -6.13 -21.38
CA LEU A 47 11.42 -6.57 -20.04
C LEU A 47 10.35 -7.66 -20.08
N SER A 48 9.36 -7.53 -20.97
CA SER A 48 8.29 -8.53 -21.12
C SER A 48 8.79 -9.89 -21.61
N HIS A 49 9.89 -9.92 -22.36
CA HIS A 49 10.55 -11.14 -22.83
C HIS A 49 11.53 -11.73 -21.81
N HIS A 50 11.83 -11.01 -20.72
CA HIS A 50 12.76 -11.49 -19.72
C HIS A 50 12.18 -12.69 -18.95
N SER A 51 13.02 -13.64 -18.59
CA SER A 51 12.63 -14.89 -17.92
C SER A 51 11.84 -14.66 -16.63
N ILE A 52 12.18 -13.62 -15.86
CA ILE A 52 11.44 -13.23 -14.64
C ILE A 52 9.97 -12.90 -14.95
N ALA A 53 9.71 -12.19 -16.06
CA ALA A 53 8.34 -11.84 -16.47
C ALA A 53 7.60 -13.07 -17.01
N GLN A 54 8.26 -13.88 -17.86
CA GLN A 54 7.68 -15.09 -18.44
C GLN A 54 7.35 -16.15 -17.38
N ASN A 55 8.20 -16.32 -16.37
CA ASN A 55 7.95 -17.25 -15.26
C ASN A 55 6.73 -16.85 -14.41
N LYS A 56 6.33 -15.57 -14.42
CA LYS A 56 5.11 -15.08 -13.78
C LYS A 56 3.86 -15.24 -14.67
N GLY A 57 3.99 -15.86 -15.85
CA GLY A 57 2.90 -16.04 -16.80
C GLY A 57 2.52 -14.77 -17.58
N ILE A 58 3.36 -13.74 -17.56
CA ILE A 58 3.13 -12.52 -18.32
C ILE A 58 3.41 -12.80 -19.79
N ARG A 59 2.43 -12.52 -20.66
CA ARG A 59 2.58 -12.66 -22.11
C ARG A 59 3.54 -11.56 -22.62
N PRO A 60 4.62 -11.92 -23.33
CA PRO A 60 5.52 -10.94 -23.94
C PRO A 60 4.81 -10.11 -25.01
N PHE A 61 5.29 -8.89 -25.23
CA PHE A 61 4.83 -8.00 -26.30
C PHE A 61 6.02 -7.46 -27.12
N PRO A 62 5.84 -7.17 -28.42
CA PRO A 62 4.61 -7.36 -29.20
C PRO A 62 4.39 -8.83 -29.58
N SER A 63 3.13 -9.25 -29.73
CA SER A 63 2.79 -10.63 -30.14
C SER A 63 2.82 -10.84 -31.65
N GLU A 64 2.81 -9.76 -32.43
CA GLU A 64 2.86 -9.73 -33.90
C GLU A 64 3.74 -8.54 -34.33
N GLU A 65 4.46 -8.63 -35.45
CA GLU A 65 5.21 -7.51 -36.01
C GLU A 65 4.24 -6.52 -36.66
N THR A 66 4.01 -5.38 -36.02
CA THR A 66 3.35 -4.23 -36.63
C THR A 66 4.32 -3.54 -37.59
N THR A 67 4.01 -3.55 -38.89
CA THR A 67 4.86 -2.95 -39.95
C THR A 67 4.49 -1.50 -40.26
N GLU A 68 3.72 -0.84 -39.40
CA GLU A 68 3.32 0.56 -39.61
C GLU A 68 4.43 1.49 -39.12
N ASN A 69 4.56 2.67 -39.74
CA ASN A 69 5.57 3.67 -39.39
C ASN A 69 5.27 4.26 -38.00
N GLU A 70 5.64 3.52 -36.94
CA GLU A 70 5.37 3.86 -35.53
C GLU A 70 5.93 5.24 -35.15
N ASP A 71 7.01 5.68 -35.81
CA ASP A 71 7.64 7.00 -35.63
C ASP A 71 6.68 8.17 -35.88
N ASP A 72 5.73 8.04 -36.82
CA ASP A 72 4.77 9.11 -37.12
C ASP A 72 3.71 9.26 -36.02
N VAL A 73 3.40 8.17 -35.30
CA VAL A 73 2.45 8.17 -34.17
C VAL A 73 3.06 8.85 -32.94
N TYR A 74 4.38 8.69 -32.73
CA TYR A 74 5.05 9.24 -31.55
C TYR A 74 5.38 10.73 -31.65
N ARG A 75 5.39 11.30 -32.86
CA ARG A 75 5.78 12.70 -33.08
C ARG A 75 4.85 13.74 -32.42
N SER A 76 3.57 13.43 -32.23
CA SER A 76 2.62 14.34 -31.58
C SER A 76 2.46 14.12 -30.08
N LEU A 77 3.18 13.15 -29.48
CA LEU A 77 2.98 12.81 -28.07
C LEU A 77 3.47 13.89 -27.11
N GLU A 78 4.50 14.66 -27.49
CA GLU A 78 5.01 15.79 -26.69
C GLU A 78 3.90 16.83 -26.47
N GLU A 79 3.16 17.19 -27.52
CA GLU A 79 2.05 18.16 -27.44
C GLU A 79 0.86 17.61 -26.63
N LEU A 80 0.55 16.31 -26.76
CA LEU A 80 -0.57 15.68 -26.04
C LEU A 80 -0.28 15.47 -24.56
N ALA A 81 0.99 15.32 -24.17
CA ALA A 81 1.39 15.07 -22.79
C ALA A 81 1.08 16.26 -21.86
N ASP A 82 1.12 17.48 -22.39
CA ASP A 82 0.85 18.71 -21.63
C ASP A 82 -0.66 19.01 -21.50
N GLU A 83 -1.49 18.49 -22.41
CA GLU A 83 -2.94 18.79 -22.46
C GLU A 83 -3.80 17.83 -21.63
N HIS A 84 -3.30 16.63 -21.32
CA HIS A 84 -4.10 15.58 -20.70
C HIS A 84 -3.82 15.44 -19.20
N ASP A 85 -4.71 15.97 -18.36
CA ASP A 85 -4.70 15.64 -16.92
C ASP A 85 -5.03 14.16 -16.73
N LEU A 86 -4.13 13.43 -16.08
CA LEU A 86 -4.34 12.03 -15.71
C LEU A 86 -5.16 11.99 -14.41
N GLY A 87 -6.21 11.17 -14.38
CA GLY A 87 -7.01 10.93 -13.17
C GLY A 87 -6.21 10.20 -12.09
N GLU A 88 -6.73 10.21 -10.85
CA GLU A 88 -6.11 9.52 -9.71
C GLU A 88 -6.16 7.99 -9.84
N ASP A 89 -7.09 7.47 -10.66
CA ASP A 89 -7.31 6.04 -10.94
C ASP A 89 -6.11 5.34 -11.58
N ILE A 90 -5.18 6.09 -12.19
CA ILE A 90 -3.93 5.54 -12.71
C ILE A 90 -3.05 4.92 -11.61
N TYR A 91 -3.25 5.32 -10.35
CA TYR A 91 -2.45 4.86 -9.21
C TYR A 91 -3.08 3.71 -8.43
N ASP A 92 -4.27 3.21 -8.81
CA ASP A 92 -4.97 2.11 -8.12
C ASP A 92 -4.13 0.81 -8.03
N CYS A 93 -3.20 0.60 -8.97
CA CYS A 93 -2.33 -0.57 -9.01
C CYS A 93 -0.99 -0.40 -8.26
N VAL A 94 -0.70 0.80 -7.76
CA VAL A 94 0.51 1.04 -6.95
C VAL A 94 0.22 0.53 -5.54
N PRO A 95 1.01 -0.42 -5.00
CA PRO A 95 0.83 -0.84 -3.63
C PRO A 95 0.91 0.38 -2.70
N CYS A 96 -0.14 0.66 -1.94
CA CYS A 96 -0.07 1.62 -0.85
C CYS A 96 0.90 1.08 0.21
N GLU A 97 1.65 1.96 0.89
CA GLU A 97 2.52 1.58 2.01
C GLU A 97 1.72 1.20 3.27
N ASP A 98 0.46 0.78 3.13
CA ASP A 98 -0.44 0.35 4.21
C ASP A 98 -0.12 -1.08 4.69
N GLU A 99 1.17 -1.45 4.73
CA GLU A 99 1.64 -2.64 5.48
C GLU A 99 1.27 -2.53 6.98
N GLY A 100 0.90 -1.33 7.46
CA GLY A 100 0.38 -1.09 8.81
C GLY A 100 -1.08 -1.47 9.02
N ASP A 101 -1.92 -1.41 7.97
CA ASP A 101 -3.35 -1.74 8.08
C ASP A 101 -3.53 -3.25 8.23
N ASP A 102 -2.75 -4.05 7.51
CA ASP A 102 -2.77 -5.52 7.65
C ASP A 102 -2.47 -5.97 9.09
N ILE A 103 -1.55 -5.28 9.79
CA ILE A 103 -1.19 -5.59 11.18
C ILE A 103 -2.31 -5.19 12.13
N TYR A 104 -2.89 -4.00 11.96
CA TYR A 104 -4.02 -3.55 12.79
C TYR A 104 -5.23 -4.46 12.60
N GLU A 105 -5.57 -4.79 11.34
CA GLU A 105 -6.65 -5.70 11.01
C GLU A 105 -6.44 -7.10 11.61
N ASP A 106 -5.21 -7.62 11.62
CA ASP A 106 -4.91 -8.91 12.26
C ASP A 106 -5.01 -8.87 13.78
N ILE A 107 -4.61 -7.76 14.41
CA ILE A 107 -4.70 -7.58 15.87
C ILE A 107 -6.17 -7.43 16.31
N ILE A 108 -6.94 -6.65 15.56
CA ILE A 108 -8.32 -6.31 15.90
C ILE A 108 -9.29 -7.39 15.44
N LYS A 109 -8.91 -8.20 14.44
CA LYS A 109 -9.70 -9.32 13.89
C LYS A 109 -10.43 -10.05 15.00
N VAL A 110 -11.76 -9.91 14.95
CA VAL A 110 -12.65 -10.62 15.85
C VAL A 110 -12.86 -12.01 15.28
N GLU A 111 -12.02 -12.97 15.73
CA GLU A 111 -12.15 -14.40 15.38
C GLU A 111 -13.55 -14.99 15.67
N VAL A 112 -14.43 -14.25 16.36
CA VAL A 112 -15.76 -14.70 16.79
C VAL A 112 -16.94 -14.10 15.96
N GLN A 113 -16.73 -13.16 15.03
CA GLN A 113 -17.87 -12.40 14.44
C GLN A 113 -18.29 -12.72 13.00
N GLN A 114 -17.54 -13.50 12.21
CA GLN A 114 -18.04 -13.94 10.90
C GLN A 114 -19.40 -14.71 10.97
N PRO A 115 -19.68 -15.50 12.02
CA PRO A 115 -21.00 -16.10 12.19
C PRO A 115 -22.07 -15.07 12.52
N MET A 116 -21.80 -14.12 13.43
CA MET A 116 -22.84 -13.21 13.92
C MET A 116 -23.26 -12.19 12.87
N ILE A 117 -22.33 -11.53 12.16
CA ILE A 117 -22.68 -10.55 11.12
C ILE A 117 -23.48 -11.20 9.97
N ARG A 118 -23.09 -12.41 9.53
CA ARG A 118 -23.85 -13.17 8.51
C ARG A 118 -25.21 -13.65 8.99
N TYR A 119 -25.35 -14.03 10.26
CA TYR A 119 -26.65 -14.41 10.84
C TYR A 119 -27.56 -13.19 11.05
N MET A 120 -26.98 -12.03 11.37
CA MET A 120 -27.69 -10.77 11.64
C MET A 120 -28.12 -10.02 10.38
N GLN A 121 -27.42 -10.15 9.25
CA GLN A 121 -27.92 -9.66 7.95
C GLN A 121 -29.11 -10.48 7.42
N LYS A 122 -29.27 -11.73 7.88
CA LYS A 122 -30.28 -12.67 7.37
C LYS A 122 -31.64 -12.56 8.09
N MET A 123 -31.65 -12.00 9.30
CA MET A 123 -32.85 -11.64 10.05
C MET A 123 -32.98 -10.12 10.00
N GLY A 124 -34.08 -9.56 9.51
CA GLY A 124 -34.27 -8.10 9.47
C GLY A 124 -34.07 -7.46 10.84
N MET A 125 -32.94 -6.78 11.03
CA MET A 125 -32.58 -6.09 12.27
C MET A 125 -33.22 -4.71 12.34
N THR A 126 -33.59 -4.28 13.55
CA THR A 126 -34.00 -2.90 13.79
C THR A 126 -32.79 -1.96 13.81
N GLU A 127 -33.02 -0.66 13.66
CA GLU A 127 -31.94 0.34 13.79
C GLU A 127 -31.30 0.34 15.18
N ASP A 128 -32.04 -0.05 16.22
CA ASP A 128 -31.51 -0.18 17.58
C ASP A 128 -30.58 -1.41 17.72
N ASP A 129 -30.90 -2.52 17.05
CA ASP A 129 -30.03 -3.70 17.02
C ASP A 129 -28.70 -3.39 16.32
N LYS A 130 -28.75 -2.67 15.19
CA LYS A 130 -27.54 -2.21 14.49
C LYS A 130 -26.69 -1.30 15.39
N ARG A 131 -27.33 -0.33 16.08
CA ARG A 131 -26.65 0.56 17.03
C ARG A 131 -25.97 -0.24 18.14
N ASN A 132 -26.65 -1.22 18.71
CA ASN A 132 -26.10 -2.05 19.79
C ASN A 132 -24.90 -2.88 19.32
N CYS A 133 -24.93 -3.37 18.08
CA CYS A 133 -23.84 -4.16 17.53
C CYS A 133 -22.60 -3.30 17.24
N CYS A 134 -22.76 -2.10 16.68
CA CYS A 134 -21.65 -1.16 16.54
C CYS A 134 -21.03 -0.80 17.90
N LEU A 135 -21.84 -0.63 18.95
CA LEU A 135 -21.33 -0.35 20.30
C LEU A 135 -20.50 -1.51 20.86
N LEU A 136 -20.95 -2.76 20.67
CA LEU A 136 -20.22 -3.94 21.11
C LEU A 136 -18.91 -4.11 20.34
N GLU A 137 -18.93 -3.88 19.02
CA GLU A 137 -17.73 -3.93 18.18
C GLU A 137 -16.70 -2.88 18.62
N ILE A 138 -17.12 -1.64 18.85
CA ILE A 138 -16.25 -0.58 19.35
C ILE A 138 -15.62 -0.98 20.70
N GLN A 139 -16.41 -1.52 21.64
CA GLN A 139 -15.88 -1.95 22.94
C GLN A 139 -14.88 -3.10 22.83
N GLU A 140 -15.15 -4.08 21.97
CA GLU A 140 -14.27 -5.23 21.79
C GLU A 140 -12.96 -4.85 21.10
N THR A 141 -13.06 -4.04 20.03
CA THR A 141 -11.88 -3.54 19.31
C THR A 141 -11.02 -2.64 20.21
N GLU A 142 -11.63 -1.77 21.02
CA GLU A 142 -10.92 -0.94 22.01
C GLU A 142 -10.23 -1.80 23.09
N ALA A 143 -10.89 -2.82 23.63
CA ALA A 143 -10.29 -3.71 24.63
C ALA A 143 -9.07 -4.47 24.09
N LYS A 144 -9.13 -4.94 22.84
CA LYS A 144 -7.98 -5.58 22.17
C LYS A 144 -6.85 -4.62 21.90
N TYR A 145 -7.16 -3.40 21.47
CA TYR A 145 -6.18 -2.35 21.27
C TYR A 145 -5.39 -2.08 22.55
N TYR A 146 -6.07 -1.85 23.68
CA TYR A 146 -5.40 -1.64 24.98
C TYR A 146 -4.54 -2.83 25.40
N LYS A 147 -5.07 -4.05 25.27
CA LYS A 147 -4.30 -5.26 25.61
C LYS A 147 -3.02 -5.38 24.77
N THR A 148 -3.13 -5.09 23.48
CA THR A 148 -1.98 -5.11 22.57
C THR A 148 -0.95 -4.05 22.95
N LEU A 149 -1.39 -2.83 23.30
CA LEU A 149 -0.50 -1.79 23.80
C LEU A 149 0.24 -2.22 25.07
N GLU A 150 -0.42 -2.88 26.02
CA GLU A 150 0.24 -3.41 27.22
C GLU A 150 1.27 -4.51 26.88
N GLU A 151 0.99 -5.36 25.89
CA GLU A 151 1.93 -6.39 25.42
C GLU A 151 3.16 -5.75 24.76
N ILE A 152 2.95 -4.72 23.94
CA ILE A 152 4.02 -3.93 23.32
C ILE A 152 4.86 -3.23 24.41
N GLU A 153 4.24 -2.65 25.43
CA GLU A 153 4.94 -2.00 26.55
C GLU A 153 5.81 -3.02 27.28
N LYS A 154 5.27 -4.18 27.67
CA LYS A 154 6.04 -5.24 28.35
C LYS A 154 7.23 -5.73 27.52
N VAL A 155 7.05 -5.91 26.22
CA VAL A 155 8.13 -6.32 25.30
C VAL A 155 9.15 -5.19 25.12
N SER A 156 8.69 -3.95 24.97
CA SER A 156 9.54 -2.76 24.80
C SER A 156 10.34 -2.45 26.06
N GLU A 157 9.76 -2.54 27.25
CA GLU A 157 10.49 -2.43 28.52
C GLU A 157 11.53 -3.55 28.67
N GLY A 158 11.18 -4.78 28.26
CA GLY A 158 12.11 -5.91 28.21
C GLY A 158 13.28 -5.71 27.23
N LEU A 159 13.04 -5.07 26.08
CA LEU A 159 14.04 -4.75 25.05
C LEU A 159 14.85 -3.48 25.37
N LEU A 160 14.22 -2.42 25.88
CA LEU A 160 14.85 -1.15 26.28
C LEU A 160 15.67 -1.29 27.56
N ARG A 161 15.33 -2.23 28.44
CA ARG A 161 16.22 -2.64 29.53
C ARG A 161 17.49 -3.31 29.02
N LYS A 162 17.49 -3.83 27.78
CA LYS A 162 18.66 -4.38 27.08
C LYS A 162 19.32 -3.37 26.12
N VAL A 163 18.63 -2.34 25.66
CA VAL A 163 19.14 -1.32 24.73
C VAL A 163 18.79 0.09 25.24
N SER A 164 19.80 0.80 25.73
CA SER A 164 19.66 2.18 26.20
C SER A 164 19.35 3.13 25.05
N GLN A 165 18.07 3.43 24.81
CA GLN A 165 17.68 4.63 24.04
C GLN A 165 16.52 5.36 24.71
N ARG A 166 16.82 6.59 25.17
CA ARG A 166 15.92 7.49 25.92
C ARG A 166 14.93 8.27 25.04
N GLN A 167 15.02 8.18 23.71
CA GLN A 167 14.22 9.01 22.80
C GLN A 167 12.80 8.46 22.52
N LEU A 168 12.62 7.13 22.47
CA LEU A 168 11.33 6.51 22.12
C LEU A 168 10.28 6.57 23.24
N LEU A 169 10.72 6.57 24.51
CA LEU A 169 9.85 6.65 25.70
C LEU A 169 9.10 7.98 25.82
N PHE A 170 9.57 9.05 25.16
CA PHE A 170 8.97 10.39 25.29
C PHE A 170 7.71 10.55 24.43
N LEU A 171 7.71 10.08 23.18
CA LEU A 171 6.54 10.16 22.30
C LEU A 171 5.39 9.26 22.79
N TRP A 172 5.72 8.10 23.36
CA TRP A 172 4.72 7.14 23.83
C TRP A 172 4.00 7.61 25.11
N ARG A 173 4.71 8.30 26.01
CA ARG A 173 4.13 8.82 27.25
C ARG A 173 3.13 9.95 27.00
N GLU A 174 3.28 10.72 25.92
CA GLU A 174 2.31 11.76 25.55
C GLU A 174 0.99 11.16 25.03
N ASP A 175 1.04 10.06 24.27
CA ASP A 175 -0.18 9.42 23.73
C ASP A 175 -0.99 8.72 24.83
N SER A 176 -0.34 8.01 25.77
CA SER A 176 -1.01 7.45 26.95
C SER A 176 -1.56 8.53 27.89
N SER A 177 -0.95 9.72 27.93
CA SER A 177 -1.41 10.85 28.76
C SER A 177 -2.61 11.61 28.16
N MET A 178 -2.88 11.48 26.86
CA MET A 178 -3.99 12.19 26.21
C MET A 178 -5.37 11.54 26.40
N ARG A 179 -5.47 10.33 26.97
CA ARG A 179 -6.76 9.64 27.23
C ARG A 179 -7.01 9.27 28.70
N PRO A 180 -7.05 10.21 29.66
CA PRO A 180 -7.32 9.88 31.07
C PRO A 180 -8.81 9.61 31.38
N GLY A 181 -9.70 9.62 30.38
CA GLY A 181 -11.15 9.82 30.57
C GLY A 181 -12.08 8.62 30.40
N PHE A 182 -11.62 7.44 29.98
CA PHE A 182 -12.50 6.27 29.76
C PHE A 182 -12.61 5.32 30.94
N SER A 183 -12.13 5.71 32.13
CA SER A 183 -12.30 4.95 33.38
C SER A 183 -13.66 5.16 34.06
N CYS A 184 -14.70 5.63 33.37
CA CYS A 184 -16.03 5.87 33.96
C CYS A 184 -17.17 5.18 33.21
N LEU A 185 -17.06 3.87 33.02
CA LEU A 185 -18.23 2.99 33.10
C LEU A 185 -17.89 1.91 34.13
N SER A 186 -18.03 2.29 35.39
CA SER A 186 -18.02 1.38 36.53
C SER A 186 -18.98 0.23 36.23
N VAL A 187 -18.40 -0.94 35.98
CA VAL A 187 -19.05 -2.24 36.18
C VAL A 187 -19.55 -2.23 37.62
N LYS A 188 -20.81 -1.83 37.82
CA LYS A 188 -21.58 -2.17 39.01
C LYS A 188 -22.23 -3.51 38.74
N SER A 189 -21.45 -4.57 38.86
CA SER A 189 -21.96 -5.85 39.33
C SER A 189 -22.15 -5.73 40.84
N TYR A 190 -23.35 -6.03 41.35
CA TYR A 190 -23.60 -7.10 42.32
C TYR A 190 -25.03 -6.97 42.89
N THR A 191 -25.73 -8.12 42.82
CA THR A 191 -27.00 -8.56 43.43
C THR A 191 -28.30 -7.92 42.99
#